data_AF-A0A7L4R921-F1
#
_entry.id   AF-A0A7L4R921-F1
#
_cell.length_a   1.000
_cell.length_b   1.000
_cell.length_c   1.000
_cell.angle_alpha   90.00
_cell.angle_beta   90.00
_cell.angle_gamma   90.00
#
_symmetry.space_group_name_H-M   'P 1'
#
loop_
_entity.id
_entity.type
_entity.pdbx_description
1 polymer ?
#
loop_
_entity_poly.entity_id
_entity_poly.type
_entity_poly.pdbx_seq_one_letter_code
_entity_poly.pdbx_strand_id
1 'polypeptide(L)'
;MHLGFYRMIELAYLRPEGATFIYSMSEHFYEGEDNEEQRAVWENWMRHFRIRFEKAHCSGHASREDLKEFIRKVKPDILIPVHTLDAEGFRDFHKDVRIPEKGKGMKI
;
A
#
# COMPACT_ATOMS: atom_id res chain seq x y z
N MET A 1 -12.16 17.61 8.54
CA MET A 1 -12.26 16.57 9.58
C MET A 1 -11.54 15.33 9.06
N HIS A 2 -10.59 14.76 9.80
CA HIS A 2 -9.88 13.55 9.37
C HIS A 2 -10.60 12.33 9.93
N LEU A 3 -11.32 11.57 9.11
CA LEU A 3 -11.97 10.33 9.53
C LEU A 3 -11.10 9.15 9.10
N GLY A 4 -10.45 8.50 10.06
CA GLY A 4 -9.81 7.19 9.86
C GLY A 4 -10.73 6.07 10.34
N PHE A 5 -10.34 4.80 10.12
CA PHE A 5 -11.18 3.63 10.42
C PHE A 5 -11.71 3.65 11.87
N TYR A 6 -10.83 3.92 12.83
CA TYR A 6 -11.16 3.95 14.26
C TYR A 6 -12.04 5.14 14.68
N ARG A 7 -12.25 6.13 13.81
CA ARG A 7 -13.14 7.28 14.08
C ARG A 7 -14.48 7.19 13.34
N MET A 8 -14.74 6.11 12.60
CA MET A 8 -16.00 5.98 11.86
C MET A 8 -17.25 5.97 12.76
N ILE A 9 -17.10 5.66 14.06
CA ILE A 9 -18.21 5.74 15.02
C ILE A 9 -18.80 7.16 15.11
N GLU A 10 -18.01 8.20 14.78
CA GLU A 10 -18.48 9.58 14.74
C GLU A 10 -19.63 9.77 13.72
N LEU A 11 -19.72 8.93 12.68
CA LEU A 11 -20.81 8.95 11.70
C LEU A 11 -22.19 8.71 12.33
N ALA A 12 -22.26 7.92 13.41
CA ALA A 12 -23.50 7.67 14.13
C ALA A 12 -24.09 8.96 14.74
N TYR A 13 -23.21 9.89 15.13
CA TYR A 13 -23.58 11.19 15.69
C TYR A 13 -23.77 12.24 14.60
N LEU A 14 -22.89 12.26 13.59
CA LEU A 14 -22.91 13.26 12.51
C LEU A 14 -24.09 13.07 11.55
N ARG A 15 -24.48 11.82 11.28
CA ARG A 15 -25.57 11.44 10.36
C ARG A 15 -25.57 12.25 9.05
N PRO A 16 -24.48 12.19 8.26
CA PRO A 16 -24.35 13.04 7.08
C PRO A 16 -25.38 12.67 6.00
N GLU A 17 -25.88 13.68 5.29
CA GLU A 17 -26.74 13.53 4.10
C GLU A 17 -26.01 14.04 2.86
N GLY A 18 -25.94 13.21 1.80
CA GLY A 18 -25.31 13.61 0.52
C GLY A 18 -23.79 13.79 0.57
N ALA A 19 -23.11 13.25 1.59
CA ALA A 19 -21.68 13.44 1.78
C ALA A 19 -20.82 12.63 0.79
N THR A 20 -19.57 13.09 0.63
CA THR A 20 -18.52 12.40 -0.12
C THR A 20 -17.31 12.20 0.80
N PHE A 21 -16.84 10.95 0.90
CA PHE A 21 -15.63 10.58 1.61
C PHE A 21 -14.49 10.45 0.62
N ILE A 22 -13.44 11.25 0.79
CA ILE A 22 -12.23 11.18 -0.03
C ILE A 22 -11.17 10.40 0.74
N TYR A 23 -10.84 9.21 0.25
CA TYR A 23 -9.76 8.38 0.79
C TYR A 23 -8.43 8.74 0.12
N SER A 24 -7.61 9.50 0.84
CA SER A 24 -6.30 9.98 0.39
C SER A 24 -5.17 9.57 1.35
N MET A 25 -5.31 8.40 1.98
CA MET A 25 -4.29 7.86 2.89
C MET A 25 -3.22 7.12 2.08
N SER A 26 -1.93 7.29 2.38
CA SER A 26 -0.82 6.58 1.70
C SER A 26 -0.62 5.14 2.16
N GLU A 27 -1.27 4.72 3.25
CA GLU A 27 -1.14 3.37 3.78
C GLU A 27 -1.99 2.36 2.99
N HIS A 28 -1.50 1.11 2.88
CA HIS A 28 -2.19 -0.01 2.24
C HIS A 28 -3.37 -0.55 3.08
N PHE A 29 -4.10 0.31 3.78
CA PHE A 29 -5.19 -0.13 4.65
C PHE A 29 -6.37 -0.68 3.86
N TYR A 30 -6.81 0.04 2.81
CA TYR A 30 -7.94 -0.40 2.00
C TYR A 30 -7.56 -1.52 1.00
N GLU A 31 -6.30 -1.54 0.56
CA GLU A 31 -5.80 -2.47 -0.46
C GLU A 31 -5.12 -3.73 0.11
N GLY A 32 -4.72 -3.70 1.39
CA GLY A 32 -4.01 -4.80 2.01
C GLY A 32 -4.90 -6.02 2.26
N GLU A 33 -4.36 -7.20 1.97
CA GLU A 33 -5.02 -8.49 2.20
C GLU A 33 -5.25 -8.76 3.69
N ASP A 34 -4.43 -8.20 4.58
CA ASP A 34 -4.57 -8.35 6.04
C ASP A 34 -5.76 -7.56 6.65
N ASN A 35 -6.45 -6.72 5.85
CA ASN A 35 -7.45 -5.77 6.34
C ASN A 35 -8.87 -6.00 5.79
N GLU A 36 -9.19 -7.20 5.29
CA GLU A 36 -10.49 -7.45 4.63
C GLU A 36 -11.69 -7.20 5.54
N GLU A 37 -11.61 -7.62 6.80
CA GLU A 37 -12.70 -7.44 7.77
C GLU A 37 -12.94 -5.95 8.05
N GLN A 38 -11.87 -5.19 8.25
CA GLN A 38 -11.94 -3.76 8.50
C GLN A 38 -12.45 -3.01 7.25
N ARG A 39 -12.00 -3.40 6.06
CA ARG A 39 -12.54 -2.89 4.79
C ARG A 39 -14.03 -3.13 4.69
N ALA A 40 -14.50 -4.35 4.98
CA ALA A 40 -15.93 -4.67 4.94
C ALA A 40 -16.74 -3.83 5.92
N VAL A 41 -16.25 -3.63 7.15
CA VAL A 41 -16.88 -2.73 8.13
C VAL A 41 -16.93 -1.31 7.59
N TRP A 42 -15.83 -0.81 7.01
CA TRP A 42 -15.78 0.53 6.41
C TRP A 42 -16.83 0.72 5.33
N GLU A 43 -16.89 -0.20 4.37
CA GLU A 43 -17.84 -0.17 3.25
C GLU A 43 -19.29 -0.24 3.73
N ASN A 44 -19.56 -1.01 4.79
CA ASN A 44 -20.88 -1.08 5.41
C ASN A 44 -21.31 0.28 5.99
N TRP A 45 -20.40 0.99 6.66
CA TRP A 45 -20.66 2.35 7.15
C TRP A 45 -20.90 3.33 6.01
N MET A 46 -20.06 3.34 4.97
CA MET A 46 -20.24 4.22 3.81
C MET A 46 -21.61 3.97 3.13
N ARG A 47 -21.98 2.69 2.95
CA ARG A 47 -23.27 2.30 2.36
C ARG A 47 -24.46 2.70 3.24
N HIS A 48 -24.37 2.49 4.55
CA HIS A 48 -25.46 2.81 5.49
C HIS A 48 -25.83 4.30 5.46
N PHE A 49 -24.83 5.18 5.46
CA PHE A 49 -25.03 6.64 5.40
C PHE A 49 -25.12 7.19 3.97
N ARG A 50 -25.14 6.32 2.94
CA ARG A 50 -25.19 6.71 1.53
C ARG A 50 -24.08 7.71 1.15
N ILE A 51 -22.90 7.52 1.72
CA ILE A 51 -21.72 8.35 1.48
C ILE A 51 -21.08 7.90 0.16
N ARG A 52 -20.83 8.83 -0.75
CA ARG A 52 -20.04 8.55 -1.96
C ARG A 52 -18.57 8.37 -1.57
N PHE A 53 -17.95 7.25 -1.94
CA PHE A 53 -16.55 6.98 -1.63
C PHE A 53 -15.68 7.25 -2.86
N GLU A 54 -14.75 8.18 -2.74
CA GLU A 54 -13.81 8.56 -3.79
C GLU A 54 -12.39 8.25 -3.33
N LYS A 55 -11.64 7.52 -4.15
CA LYS A 55 -10.27 7.13 -3.84
C LYS A 55 -9.29 8.05 -4.55
N ALA A 56 -8.56 8.85 -3.77
CA ALA A 56 -7.47 9.71 -4.21
C ALA A 56 -6.15 9.21 -3.58
N HIS A 57 -5.88 7.92 -3.71
CA HIS A 57 -4.68 7.27 -3.18
C HIS A 57 -3.54 7.34 -4.21
N CYS A 58 -2.33 7.60 -3.73
CA CYS A 58 -1.10 7.43 -4.48
C CYS A 58 -0.12 6.65 -3.61
N SER A 59 0.46 5.58 -4.16
CA SER A 59 1.45 4.78 -3.45
C SER A 59 2.70 5.61 -3.18
N GLY A 60 3.29 5.44 -1.99
CA GLY A 60 4.60 6.00 -1.67
C GLY A 60 5.78 5.19 -2.22
N HIS A 61 5.52 4.02 -2.82
CA HIS A 61 6.55 3.13 -3.36
C HIS A 61 6.64 3.26 -4.88
N ALA A 62 7.86 3.06 -5.40
CA ALA A 62 8.10 2.99 -6.83
C ALA A 62 7.35 1.80 -7.45
N SER A 63 6.78 2.01 -8.65
CA SER A 63 6.14 0.93 -9.41
C SER A 63 7.17 -0.09 -9.89
N ARG A 64 6.70 -1.25 -10.36
CA ARG A 64 7.56 -2.28 -10.96
C ARG A 64 8.33 -1.70 -12.16
N GLU A 65 7.66 -0.91 -12.98
CA GLU A 65 8.21 -0.25 -14.17
C GLU A 65 9.29 0.77 -13.79
N ASP A 66 9.03 1.59 -12.77
CA ASP A 66 10.00 2.57 -12.25
C ASP A 66 11.23 1.87 -11.66
N LEU A 67 11.04 0.79 -10.89
CA LEU A 67 12.13 -0.02 -10.35
C LEU A 67 12.97 -0.63 -11.47
N LYS A 68 12.33 -1.18 -12.51
CA LYS A 68 13.02 -1.74 -13.68
C LYS A 68 13.83 -0.67 -14.41
N GLU A 69 13.27 0.51 -14.61
CA GLU A 69 13.98 1.62 -15.23
C GLU A 69 15.15 2.10 -14.36
N PHE A 70 14.95 2.20 -13.05
CA PHE A 70 15.97 2.58 -12.09
C PHE A 70 17.17 1.62 -12.12
N ILE A 71 16.92 0.31 -12.02
CA ILE A 71 17.96 -0.74 -12.10
C ILE A 71 18.71 -0.63 -13.43
N ARG A 72 18.01 -0.44 -14.55
CA ARG A 72 18.62 -0.28 -15.88
C ARG A 72 19.51 0.95 -15.99
N LYS A 73 19.14 2.06 -15.34
CA LYS A 73 19.91 3.32 -15.34
C LYS A 73 21.14 3.23 -14.44
N VAL A 74 20.97 2.70 -13.23
CA VAL A 74 22.05 2.56 -12.25
C VAL A 74 23.07 1.51 -12.68
N LYS A 75 22.61 0.42 -13.31
CA LYS A 75 23.45 -0.73 -13.71
C LYS A 75 24.29 -1.26 -12.53
N PRO A 76 23.66 -1.68 -11.43
CA PRO A 76 24.40 -2.19 -10.28
C PRO A 76 25.15 -3.47 -10.66
N ASP A 77 26.34 -3.69 -10.08
CA ASP A 77 27.02 -4.98 -10.24
C ASP A 77 26.29 -6.10 -9.51
N ILE A 78 25.69 -5.78 -8.35
CA ILE A 78 24.95 -6.69 -7.47
C ILE A 78 23.67 -5.99 -7.01
N LEU A 79 22.53 -6.66 -7.12
CA LEU A 79 21.23 -6.16 -6.67
C LEU A 79 20.78 -6.92 -5.40
N ILE A 80 20.49 -6.18 -4.33
CA ILE A 80 20.04 -6.75 -3.04
C ILE A 80 18.63 -6.21 -2.74
N PRO A 81 17.56 -6.95 -3.09
CA PRO A 81 16.20 -6.54 -2.78
C PRO A 81 15.93 -6.65 -1.28
N VAL A 82 15.39 -5.57 -0.71
CA VAL A 82 14.97 -5.48 0.71
C VAL A 82 13.59 -4.85 0.78
N HIS A 83 12.92 -5.00 1.93
CA HIS A 83 11.60 -4.40 2.16
C HIS A 83 10.52 -4.82 1.14
N THR A 84 10.61 -6.06 0.64
CA THR A 84 9.65 -6.68 -0.29
C THR A 84 9.29 -8.09 0.22
N LEU A 85 8.08 -8.55 -0.08
CA LEU A 85 7.66 -9.94 0.12
C LEU A 85 8.07 -10.84 -1.05
N ASP A 86 8.32 -10.26 -2.22
CA ASP A 86 8.78 -10.95 -3.43
C ASP A 86 10.19 -10.45 -3.81
N ALA A 87 11.20 -10.94 -3.09
CA ALA A 87 12.60 -10.66 -3.41
C ALA A 87 13.08 -11.44 -4.64
N GLU A 88 12.46 -12.59 -4.90
CA GLU A 88 12.80 -13.50 -5.98
C GLU A 88 12.47 -12.92 -7.36
N GLY A 89 11.35 -12.20 -7.49
CA GLY A 89 10.96 -11.53 -8.73
C GLY A 89 11.96 -10.50 -9.26
N PHE A 90 12.93 -10.06 -8.46
CA PHE A 90 13.99 -9.17 -8.94
C PHE A 90 15.01 -9.86 -9.87
N ARG A 91 15.05 -11.19 -9.91
CA ARG A 91 15.89 -11.95 -10.86
C ARG A 91 15.48 -11.73 -12.32
N ASP A 92 14.24 -11.33 -12.57
CA ASP A 92 13.76 -10.96 -13.91
C ASP A 92 14.37 -9.64 -14.40
N PHE A 93 14.92 -8.83 -13.47
CA PHE A 93 15.42 -7.49 -13.76
C PHE A 93 16.94 -7.38 -13.71
N HIS A 94 17.61 -8.28 -12.99
CA HIS A 94 19.05 -8.25 -12.83
C HIS A 94 19.64 -9.66 -12.72
N LYS A 95 20.84 -9.85 -13.26
CA LYS A 95 21.50 -11.17 -13.33
C LYS A 95 22.10 -11.64 -12.00
N ASP A 96 22.65 -10.72 -11.21
CA ASP A 96 23.24 -11.01 -9.89
C ASP A 96 22.33 -10.40 -8.81
N VAL A 97 21.39 -11.20 -8.34
CA VAL A 97 20.46 -10.83 -7.27
C VAL A 97 20.77 -11.66 -6.04
N ARG A 98 21.12 -10.99 -4.94
CA ARG A 98 21.44 -11.65 -3.67
C ARG A 98 20.39 -11.33 -2.64
N ILE A 99 19.69 -12.36 -2.18
CA ILE A 99 18.60 -12.21 -1.22
C ILE A 99 19.18 -12.35 0.20
N PRO A 100 19.07 -11.30 1.04
CA PRO A 100 19.65 -11.34 2.37
C PRO A 100 18.79 -12.14 3.36
N GLU A 101 19.46 -12.84 4.28
CA GLU A 101 18.83 -13.49 5.42
C GLU A 101 18.89 -12.57 6.65
N LYS A 102 17.77 -12.42 7.35
CA LYS A 102 17.67 -11.57 8.54
C LYS A 102 18.70 -11.99 9.60
N GLY A 103 19.52 -11.02 10.03
CA GLY A 103 20.52 -11.22 11.09
C GLY A 103 21.82 -11.92 10.65
N LYS A 104 21.98 -12.24 9.36
CA LYS A 104 23.22 -12.81 8.82
C LYS A 104 23.98 -11.77 7.99
N GLY A 105 25.30 -11.76 8.13
CA GLY A 105 26.17 -10.96 7.27
C GLY A 105 26.25 -11.57 5.86
N MET A 106 26.21 -10.72 4.84
CA MET A 106 26.39 -11.10 3.46
C MET A 106 27.75 -10.60 2.97
N LYS A 107 28.55 -11.49 2.35
CA LYS A 107 29.76 -11.08 1.65
C LYS A 107 29.40 -10.66 0.23
N ILE A 108 29.93 -9.51 -0.17
CA ILE A 108 29.74 -8.91 -1.49
C ILE A 108 30.90 -9.34 -2.38
#